data_AF-A0A4Q6AC04-F1
#
_entry.id   AF-A0A4Q6AC04-F1
#
_cell.length_a   1.000
_cell.length_b   1.000
_cell.length_c   1.000
_cell.angle_alpha   90.00
_cell.angle_beta   90.00
_cell.angle_gamma   90.00
#
_symmetry.space_group_name_H-M   'P 1'
#
loop_
_entity.id
_entity.type
_entity.pdbx_description
1 polymer ?
#
loop_
_entity_poly.entity_id
_entity_poly.type
_entity_poly.pdbx_seq_one_letter_code
_entity_poly.pdbx_strand_id
1 'polypeptide(L)'
;MLLESLEQSFNTSTKRPGNNFLAFLNYQKGLCQGFLGLAKEGFTSHIKAWNLDKSTIVFAQSAAISYYRLDAYDDAKQICIELVSTDPFNAVGWAIPILCGRPEDFEKNLQGVPSLVKNDLTFKRVLYNQANSHRRDFSDSIYRSGIMPSCLEYQDQEVTIDTYNTAVFWFNICSNEIFAFFFLDFKGVNQAQRDKIFVLNTVLKRFLDKVRDSELPDNFSTLEFYYQYTNFSLFIEEKFALEMERYYYKMEVTDNIRMLHCANALQLTGHPDRAVRILEAENILTTEAILLLLYCYLSLEDIDQYVANAKRYFKSIQVFEDYMLLMFLNLVVELKLHGQISSFDLNDDAIWR
;
A
#
# COMPACT_ATOMS: atom_id res chain seq x y z
N MET A 1 20.95 0.06 -20.68
CA MET A 1 22.04 -0.57 -21.45
C MET A 1 21.60 -1.09 -22.83
N LEU A 2 20.84 -2.19 -22.98
CA LEU A 2 20.57 -2.77 -24.32
C LEU A 2 19.81 -1.83 -25.29
N LEU A 3 18.71 -1.21 -24.83
CA LEU A 3 17.92 -0.27 -25.65
C LEU A 3 18.72 0.98 -26.05
N GLU A 4 19.59 1.47 -25.17
CA GLU A 4 20.43 2.63 -25.45
C GLU A 4 21.53 2.30 -26.46
N SER A 5 22.14 1.11 -26.35
CA SER A 5 23.09 0.62 -27.35
C SER A 5 22.44 0.43 -28.72
N LEU A 6 21.20 -0.05 -28.75
CA LEU A 6 20.42 -0.17 -29.98
C LEU A 6 20.12 1.22 -30.59
N GLU A 7 19.68 2.19 -29.79
CA GLU A 7 19.48 3.59 -30.24
C GLU A 7 20.76 4.20 -30.81
N GLN A 8 21.90 4.01 -30.14
CA GLN A 8 23.21 4.50 -30.61
C GLN A 8 23.61 3.87 -31.95
N SER A 9 23.30 2.59 -32.15
CA SER A 9 23.60 1.89 -33.41
C SER A 9 22.88 2.51 -34.62
N PHE A 10 21.73 3.18 -34.42
CA PHE A 10 21.03 3.85 -35.51
C PHE A 10 21.70 5.14 -35.96
N ASN A 11 22.49 5.79 -35.10
CA ASN A 11 23.22 7.00 -35.47
C ASN A 11 24.32 6.72 -36.49
N THR A 12 24.86 5.49 -36.50
CA THR A 12 25.90 5.04 -37.42
C THR A 12 25.37 4.16 -38.56
N SER A 13 24.09 3.77 -38.52
CA SER A 13 23.46 2.96 -39.57
C SER A 13 23.07 3.78 -40.80
N THR A 14 23.36 3.24 -41.99
CA THR A 14 22.92 3.80 -43.28
C THR A 14 21.44 3.58 -43.57
N LYS A 15 20.80 2.60 -42.90
CA LYS A 15 19.36 2.35 -42.96
C LYS A 15 18.74 2.67 -41.60
N ARG A 16 18.11 3.84 -41.51
CA ARG A 16 17.41 4.25 -40.30
C ARG A 16 16.08 3.51 -40.17
N PRO A 17 15.67 3.13 -38.94
CA PRO A 17 14.37 2.52 -38.73
C PRO A 17 13.24 3.50 -39.05
N GLY A 18 12.08 2.97 -39.47
CA GLY A 18 10.88 3.78 -39.65
C GLY A 18 10.26 4.23 -38.33
N ASN A 19 9.37 5.24 -38.39
CA ASN A 19 8.76 5.84 -37.21
C ASN A 19 8.04 4.82 -36.31
N ASN A 20 7.34 3.83 -36.87
CA ASN A 20 6.62 2.83 -36.08
C ASN A 20 7.57 2.02 -35.17
N PHE A 21 8.76 1.67 -35.66
CA PHE A 21 9.74 0.95 -34.88
C PHE A 21 10.39 1.85 -33.83
N LEU A 22 10.70 3.10 -34.18
CA LEU A 22 11.20 4.10 -33.22
C LEU A 22 10.17 4.40 -32.12
N ALA A 23 8.88 4.44 -32.46
CA ALA A 23 7.79 4.61 -31.51
C ALA A 23 7.74 3.44 -30.52
N PHE A 24 7.78 2.21 -31.04
CA PHE A 24 7.86 1.00 -30.22
C PHE A 24 9.07 1.01 -29.27
N LEU A 25 10.26 1.38 -29.75
CA LEU A 25 11.44 1.47 -28.91
C LEU A 25 11.30 2.53 -27.80
N ASN A 26 10.77 3.71 -28.11
CA ASN A 26 10.51 4.74 -27.10
C ASN A 26 9.48 4.27 -26.08
N TYR A 27 8.46 3.53 -26.51
CA TYR A 27 7.47 2.95 -25.60
C TYR A 27 8.11 1.95 -24.63
N GLN A 28 8.91 1.00 -25.13
CA GLN A 28 9.62 0.02 -24.30
C GLN A 28 10.62 0.69 -23.36
N LYS A 29 11.34 1.71 -23.85
CA LYS A 29 12.24 2.52 -23.04
C LYS A 29 11.50 3.20 -21.88
N GLY A 30 10.30 3.73 -22.15
CA GLY A 30 9.43 4.30 -21.14
C GLY A 30 9.07 3.31 -20.02
N LEU A 31 8.71 2.08 -20.39
CA LEU A 31 8.45 1.01 -19.42
C LEU A 31 9.67 0.68 -18.56
N CYS A 32 10.83 0.43 -19.19
CA CYS A 32 12.07 0.12 -18.47
C CYS A 32 12.49 1.25 -17.53
N GLN A 33 12.40 2.51 -17.97
CA GLN A 33 12.72 3.67 -17.16
C GLN A 33 11.80 3.76 -15.92
N GLY A 34 10.52 3.44 -16.08
CA GLY A 34 9.59 3.33 -14.95
C GLY A 34 10.03 2.33 -13.89
N PHE A 35 10.47 1.14 -14.31
CA PHE A 35 10.97 0.10 -13.40
C PHE A 35 12.30 0.46 -12.72
N LEU A 36 13.13 1.29 -13.36
CA LEU A 36 14.40 1.76 -12.83
C LEU A 36 14.28 3.00 -11.94
N GLY A 37 13.06 3.47 -11.63
CA GLY A 37 12.84 4.69 -10.85
C GLY A 37 13.07 6.00 -11.62
N LEU A 38 13.30 5.93 -12.93
CA LEU A 38 13.50 7.09 -13.83
C LEU A 38 12.16 7.54 -14.43
N ALA A 39 11.19 7.82 -13.56
CA ALA A 39 9.80 7.99 -13.98
C ALA A 39 9.58 9.16 -14.96
N LYS A 40 10.26 10.31 -14.75
CA LYS A 40 10.09 11.50 -15.59
C LYS A 40 10.63 11.28 -17.01
N GLU A 41 11.77 10.62 -17.12
CA GLU A 41 12.36 10.19 -18.39
C GLU A 41 11.41 9.21 -19.08
N GLY A 42 10.83 8.28 -18.32
CA GLY A 42 9.83 7.33 -18.81
C GLY A 42 8.60 8.01 -19.43
N PHE A 43 8.04 9.01 -18.75
CA PHE A 43 6.92 9.80 -19.26
C PHE A 43 7.27 10.51 -20.58
N THR A 44 8.47 11.08 -20.66
CA THR A 44 8.97 11.72 -21.86
C THR A 44 9.09 10.73 -23.02
N SER A 45 9.57 9.52 -22.76
CA SER A 45 9.68 8.44 -23.76
C SER A 45 8.30 7.99 -24.27
N HIS A 46 7.30 7.87 -23.40
CA HIS A 46 5.92 7.56 -23.84
C HIS A 46 5.31 8.66 -24.72
N ILE A 47 5.53 9.93 -24.39
CA ILE A 47 5.08 11.06 -25.22
C ILE A 47 5.77 11.03 -26.59
N LYS A 48 7.07 10.73 -26.64
CA LYS A 48 7.80 10.57 -27.92
C LYS A 48 7.24 9.42 -28.75
N ALA A 49 6.92 8.28 -28.13
CA ALA A 49 6.31 7.14 -28.83
C ALA A 49 5.00 7.55 -29.53
N TRP A 50 4.12 8.24 -28.81
CA TRP A 50 2.87 8.76 -29.37
C TRP A 50 3.08 9.78 -30.49
N ASN A 51 4.09 10.63 -30.38
CA ASN A 51 4.39 11.63 -31.42
C ASN A 51 4.96 11.03 -32.70
N LEU A 52 5.58 9.86 -32.61
CA LEU A 52 6.13 9.14 -33.77
C LEU A 52 5.07 8.27 -34.47
N ASP A 53 4.14 7.69 -33.72
CA ASP A 53 3.04 6.88 -34.24
C ASP A 53 1.70 7.19 -33.54
N LYS A 54 0.85 7.93 -34.25
CA LYS A 54 -0.49 8.34 -33.79
C LYS A 54 -1.57 7.27 -33.98
N SER A 55 -1.25 6.13 -34.61
CA SER A 55 -2.23 5.08 -34.90
C SER A 55 -2.34 4.04 -33.79
N THR A 56 -1.34 3.94 -32.92
CA THR A 56 -1.28 2.93 -31.85
C THR A 56 -1.94 3.44 -30.56
N ILE A 57 -3.11 2.88 -30.22
CA ILE A 57 -3.92 3.27 -29.06
C ILE A 57 -3.14 3.21 -27.74
N VAL A 58 -2.32 2.16 -27.55
CA VAL A 58 -1.52 2.00 -26.33
C VAL A 58 -0.55 3.17 -26.13
N PHE A 59 0.01 3.72 -27.22
CA PHE A 59 0.90 4.89 -27.12
C PHE A 59 0.13 6.14 -26.72
N ALA A 60 -1.07 6.36 -27.28
CA ALA A 60 -1.96 7.44 -26.85
C ALA A 60 -2.30 7.33 -25.35
N GLN A 61 -2.68 6.14 -24.89
CA GLN A 61 -3.02 5.90 -23.48
C GLN A 61 -1.84 6.21 -22.54
N SER A 62 -0.65 5.70 -22.86
CA SER A 62 0.55 5.99 -22.07
C SER A 62 0.97 7.46 -22.14
N ALA A 63 0.79 8.13 -23.28
CA ALA A 63 1.05 9.55 -23.41
C ALA A 63 0.06 10.40 -22.59
N ALA A 64 -1.24 10.07 -22.59
CA ALA A 64 -2.25 10.76 -21.79
C ALA A 64 -1.92 10.69 -20.29
N ILE A 65 -1.57 9.50 -19.79
CA ILE A 65 -1.10 9.33 -18.41
C ILE A 65 0.18 10.14 -18.18
N SER A 66 1.13 10.11 -19.11
CA SER A 66 2.41 10.81 -18.97
C SER A 66 2.25 12.33 -18.92
N TYR A 67 1.42 12.92 -19.78
CA TYR A 67 1.09 14.35 -19.72
C TYR A 67 0.41 14.71 -18.40
N TYR A 68 -0.53 13.88 -17.91
CA TYR A 68 -1.14 14.06 -16.60
C TYR A 68 -0.08 14.05 -15.48
N ARG A 69 0.87 13.13 -15.51
CA ARG A 69 1.97 13.04 -14.52
C ARG A 69 3.00 14.17 -14.60
N LEU A 70 3.02 14.89 -15.71
CA LEU A 70 3.82 16.10 -15.91
C LEU A 70 3.01 17.38 -15.68
N ASP A 71 1.80 17.26 -15.14
CA ASP A 71 0.86 18.37 -14.88
C ASP A 71 0.44 19.15 -16.14
N ALA A 72 0.65 18.58 -17.32
CA ALA A 72 0.20 19.09 -18.61
C ALA A 72 -1.25 18.62 -18.87
N TYR A 73 -2.18 19.07 -18.03
CA TYR A 73 -3.55 18.57 -17.99
C TYR A 73 -4.35 18.81 -19.28
N ASP A 74 -4.09 19.91 -19.99
CA ASP A 74 -4.79 20.23 -21.24
C ASP A 74 -4.37 19.27 -22.36
N ASP A 75 -3.07 18.97 -22.49
CA ASP A 75 -2.56 17.98 -23.43
C ASP A 75 -3.10 16.57 -23.11
N ALA A 76 -3.13 16.21 -21.82
CA ALA A 76 -3.70 14.94 -21.37
C ALA A 76 -5.19 14.83 -21.75
N LYS A 77 -5.99 15.88 -21.51
CA LYS A 77 -7.41 15.93 -21.87
C LYS A 77 -7.63 15.83 -23.38
N GLN A 78 -6.82 16.52 -24.18
CA GLN A 78 -6.93 16.49 -25.63
C GLN A 78 -6.74 15.07 -26.18
N ILE A 79 -5.72 14.34 -25.71
CA ILE A 79 -5.51 12.94 -26.10
C ILE A 79 -6.67 12.06 -25.63
N CYS A 80 -7.21 12.31 -24.44
CA CYS A 80 -8.35 11.55 -23.92
C CYS A 80 -9.62 11.75 -24.78
N ILE A 81 -9.85 12.94 -25.32
CA ILE A 81 -10.95 13.21 -26.26
C ILE A 81 -10.78 12.36 -27.53
N GLU A 82 -9.56 12.28 -28.07
CA GLU A 82 -9.24 11.44 -29.25
C GLU A 82 -9.40 9.94 -28.97
N LEU A 83 -9.02 9.49 -27.77
CA LEU A 83 -9.23 8.12 -27.32
C LEU A 83 -10.72 7.76 -27.26
N VAL A 84 -11.53 8.61 -26.64
CA VAL A 84 -12.99 8.39 -26.49
C VAL A 84 -13.73 8.51 -27.82
N SER A 85 -13.29 9.38 -28.73
CA SER A 85 -13.89 9.49 -30.07
C SER A 85 -13.62 8.27 -30.95
N THR A 86 -12.47 7.62 -30.77
CA THR A 86 -12.09 6.39 -31.47
C THR A 86 -12.74 5.16 -30.82
N ASP A 87 -12.73 5.10 -29.50
CA ASP A 87 -13.32 4.04 -28.68
C ASP A 87 -14.10 4.66 -27.51
N PRO A 88 -15.44 4.77 -27.62
CA PRO A 88 -16.28 5.36 -26.58
C PRO A 88 -16.19 4.68 -25.20
N PHE A 89 -15.61 3.47 -25.13
CA PHE A 89 -15.45 2.71 -23.89
C PHE A 89 -13.99 2.70 -23.39
N ASN A 90 -13.11 3.55 -23.94
CA ASN A 90 -11.71 3.58 -23.56
C ASN A 90 -11.52 4.01 -22.09
N ALA A 91 -11.05 3.08 -21.26
CA ALA A 91 -10.86 3.29 -19.82
C ALA A 91 -9.97 4.50 -19.48
N VAL A 92 -8.84 4.67 -20.15
CA VAL A 92 -7.90 5.78 -19.89
C VAL A 92 -8.51 7.11 -20.31
N GLY A 93 -9.18 7.12 -21.47
CA GLY A 93 -9.87 8.29 -22.01
C GLY A 93 -10.95 8.84 -21.06
N TRP A 94 -11.58 7.98 -20.25
CA TRP A 94 -12.52 8.42 -19.20
C TRP A 94 -11.86 8.72 -17.85
N ALA A 95 -10.87 7.94 -17.42
CA ALA A 95 -10.30 8.07 -16.09
C ALA A 95 -9.44 9.33 -15.90
N ILE A 96 -8.58 9.65 -16.88
CA ILE A 96 -7.62 10.77 -16.74
C ILE A 96 -8.30 12.14 -16.69
N PRO A 97 -9.33 12.45 -17.52
CA PRO A 97 -10.02 13.74 -17.43
C PRO A 97 -10.66 14.01 -16.06
N ILE A 98 -11.14 12.97 -15.36
CA ILE A 98 -11.67 13.10 -13.99
C ILE A 98 -10.58 13.60 -13.05
N LEU A 99 -9.38 13.00 -13.12
CA LEU A 99 -8.24 13.35 -12.25
C LEU A 99 -7.59 14.68 -12.61
N CYS A 100 -7.71 15.14 -13.86
CA CYS A 100 -7.32 16.49 -14.26
C CYS A 100 -8.29 17.58 -13.74
N GLY A 101 -9.41 17.19 -13.15
CA GLY A 101 -10.37 18.09 -12.52
C GLY A 101 -10.04 18.39 -11.05
N ARG A 102 -11.06 18.86 -10.32
CA ARG A 102 -10.98 19.08 -8.87
C ARG A 102 -11.64 17.91 -8.12
N PRO A 103 -11.17 17.53 -6.92
CA PRO A 103 -11.77 16.45 -6.13
C PRO A 103 -13.26 16.65 -5.81
N GLU A 104 -13.72 17.89 -5.68
CA GLU A 104 -15.12 18.23 -5.40
C GLU A 104 -16.06 17.92 -6.57
N ASP A 105 -15.52 17.92 -7.80
CA ASP A 105 -16.28 17.59 -9.02
C ASP A 105 -16.25 16.09 -9.33
N PHE A 106 -15.55 15.26 -8.53
CA PHE A 106 -15.32 13.85 -8.81
C PHE A 106 -16.62 13.08 -9.05
N GLU A 107 -17.57 13.19 -8.12
CA GLU A 107 -18.85 12.45 -8.19
C GLU A 107 -19.65 12.85 -9.43
N LYS A 108 -19.73 14.15 -9.72
CA LYS A 108 -20.40 14.68 -10.91
C LYS A 108 -19.75 14.16 -12.19
N ASN A 109 -18.42 14.18 -12.27
CA ASN A 109 -17.71 13.69 -13.45
C ASN A 109 -17.87 12.17 -13.61
N LEU A 110 -17.90 11.43 -12.49
CA LEU A 110 -18.11 9.99 -12.49
C LEU A 110 -19.51 9.60 -12.97
N GLN A 111 -20.54 10.38 -12.67
CA GLN A 111 -21.89 10.17 -13.20
C GLN A 111 -21.95 10.21 -14.74
N GLY A 112 -21.09 11.03 -15.36
CA GLY A 112 -20.98 11.12 -16.82
C GLY A 112 -20.30 9.93 -17.50
N VAL A 113 -19.65 9.04 -16.74
CA VAL A 113 -18.95 7.87 -17.29
C VAL A 113 -19.95 6.75 -17.60
N PRO A 114 -19.89 6.13 -18.79
CA PRO A 114 -20.74 4.99 -19.14
C PRO A 114 -20.60 3.84 -18.14
N SER A 115 -21.71 3.17 -17.79
CA SER A 115 -21.72 2.08 -16.80
C SER A 115 -20.77 0.92 -17.17
N LEU A 116 -20.62 0.62 -18.46
CA LEU A 116 -19.67 -0.41 -18.91
C LEU A 116 -18.22 -0.04 -18.55
N VAL A 117 -17.86 1.23 -18.68
CA VAL A 117 -16.52 1.74 -18.32
C VAL A 117 -16.35 1.81 -16.81
N LYS A 118 -17.37 2.21 -16.05
CA LYS A 118 -17.31 2.21 -14.57
C LYS A 118 -17.06 0.82 -13.99
N ASN A 119 -17.58 -0.22 -14.66
CA ASN A 119 -17.37 -1.61 -14.27
C ASN A 119 -16.05 -2.20 -14.78
N ASP A 120 -15.35 -1.51 -15.68
CA ASP A 120 -14.08 -1.97 -16.24
C ASP A 120 -12.94 -1.85 -15.21
N LEU A 121 -12.19 -2.95 -15.05
CA LEU A 121 -11.08 -3.01 -14.10
C LEU A 121 -9.94 -2.05 -14.47
N THR A 122 -9.70 -1.84 -15.77
CA THR A 122 -8.66 -0.92 -16.23
C THR A 122 -9.00 0.52 -15.86
N PHE A 123 -10.27 0.91 -15.98
CA PHE A 123 -10.75 2.23 -15.56
C PHE A 123 -10.51 2.44 -14.06
N LYS A 124 -10.97 1.51 -13.22
CA LYS A 124 -10.79 1.55 -11.76
C LYS A 124 -9.30 1.60 -11.38
N ARG A 125 -8.48 0.74 -12.00
CA ARG A 125 -7.03 0.67 -11.81
C ARG A 125 -6.34 1.99 -12.16
N VAL A 126 -6.64 2.58 -13.31
CA VAL A 126 -6.02 3.85 -13.73
C VAL A 126 -6.44 4.96 -12.78
N LEU A 127 -7.72 5.07 -12.46
CA LEU A 127 -8.25 6.07 -11.54
C LEU A 127 -7.54 6.02 -10.18
N TYR A 128 -7.46 4.82 -9.60
CA TYR A 128 -6.83 4.59 -8.31
C TYR A 128 -5.32 4.81 -8.33
N ASN A 129 -4.59 4.14 -9.23
CA ASN A 129 -3.13 4.18 -9.22
C ASN A 129 -2.62 5.60 -9.47
N GLN A 130 -3.26 6.35 -10.36
CA GLN A 130 -2.86 7.73 -10.65
C GLN A 130 -3.21 8.68 -9.50
N ALA A 131 -4.36 8.53 -8.85
CA ALA A 131 -4.68 9.29 -7.64
C ALA A 131 -3.68 9.00 -6.50
N ASN A 132 -3.44 7.72 -6.18
CA ASN A 132 -2.57 7.34 -5.06
C ASN A 132 -1.11 7.83 -5.22
N SER A 133 -0.62 7.92 -6.45
CA SER A 133 0.78 8.24 -6.74
C SER A 133 1.04 9.67 -7.24
N HIS A 134 0.02 10.45 -7.58
CA HIS A 134 0.17 11.82 -8.09
C HIS A 134 -0.79 12.83 -7.43
N ARG A 135 -2.06 12.45 -7.26
CA ARG A 135 -3.13 13.32 -6.74
C ARG A 135 -3.86 12.67 -5.56
N ARG A 136 -3.13 12.54 -4.45
CA ARG A 136 -3.64 11.88 -3.22
C ARG A 136 -4.86 12.57 -2.63
N ASP A 137 -5.09 13.84 -2.98
CA ASP A 137 -6.30 14.61 -2.66
C ASP A 137 -7.59 13.99 -3.22
N PHE A 138 -7.53 13.08 -4.20
CA PHE A 138 -8.69 12.34 -4.69
C PHE A 138 -9.03 11.07 -3.89
N SER A 139 -8.17 10.64 -2.96
CA SER A 139 -8.33 9.34 -2.27
C SER A 139 -9.70 9.23 -1.59
N ASP A 140 -10.06 10.26 -0.82
CA ASP A 140 -11.35 10.34 -0.13
C ASP A 140 -12.53 10.25 -1.10
N SER A 141 -12.51 11.03 -2.18
CA SER A 141 -13.58 11.03 -3.18
C SER A 141 -13.75 9.67 -3.85
N ILE A 142 -12.63 9.01 -4.19
CA ILE A 142 -12.64 7.67 -4.79
C ILE A 142 -13.29 6.66 -3.85
N TYR A 143 -12.88 6.60 -2.58
CA TYR A 143 -13.45 5.63 -1.64
C TYR A 143 -14.91 5.92 -1.31
N ARG A 144 -15.29 7.21 -1.12
CA ARG A 144 -16.69 7.58 -0.83
C ARG A 144 -17.65 7.26 -1.98
N SER A 145 -17.17 7.26 -3.22
CA SER A 145 -17.99 6.91 -4.39
C SER A 145 -18.34 5.41 -4.48
N GLY A 146 -17.63 4.54 -3.75
CA GLY A 146 -17.84 3.10 -3.79
C GLY A 146 -17.46 2.42 -5.10
N ILE A 147 -16.70 3.10 -5.98
CA ILE A 147 -16.34 2.54 -7.30
C ILE A 147 -15.23 1.48 -7.24
N MET A 148 -14.43 1.47 -6.17
CA MET A 148 -13.35 0.51 -6.00
C MET A 148 -13.92 -0.90 -5.79
N PRO A 149 -13.31 -1.93 -6.41
CA PRO A 149 -13.75 -3.30 -6.21
C PRO A 149 -13.38 -3.77 -4.81
N SER A 150 -14.09 -4.79 -4.32
CA SER A 150 -13.66 -5.50 -3.12
C SER A 150 -12.41 -6.34 -3.41
N CYS A 151 -11.52 -6.47 -2.42
CA CYS A 151 -10.42 -7.44 -2.45
C CYS A 151 -10.89 -8.86 -2.82
N LEU A 152 -12.11 -9.25 -2.40
CA LEU A 152 -12.67 -10.58 -2.71
C LEU A 152 -13.08 -10.76 -4.18
N GLU A 153 -13.12 -9.69 -4.97
CA GLU A 153 -13.35 -9.75 -6.42
C GLU A 153 -12.07 -10.05 -7.22
N TYR A 154 -10.92 -10.21 -6.55
CA TYR A 154 -9.67 -10.56 -7.19
C TYR A 154 -9.80 -11.86 -8.01
N GLN A 155 -9.36 -11.79 -9.25
CA GLN A 155 -9.23 -12.95 -10.13
C GLN A 155 -7.76 -13.23 -10.39
N ASP A 156 -7.39 -14.48 -10.19
CA ASP A 156 -6.04 -14.97 -10.38
C ASP A 156 -5.52 -14.64 -11.78
N GLN A 157 -4.46 -13.84 -11.85
CA GLN A 157 -3.80 -13.44 -13.10
C GLN A 157 -2.28 -13.60 -12.98
N GLU A 158 -1.62 -13.95 -14.08
CA GLU A 158 -0.15 -13.96 -14.13
C GLU A 158 0.41 -12.53 -14.04
N VAL A 159 1.50 -12.35 -13.29
CA VAL A 159 2.24 -11.09 -13.24
C VAL A 159 3.25 -11.07 -14.39
N THR A 160 3.04 -10.13 -15.31
CA THR A 160 3.84 -9.84 -16.51
C THR A 160 4.07 -8.34 -16.58
N ILE A 161 4.86 -7.85 -17.55
CA ILE A 161 5.05 -6.41 -17.76
C ILE A 161 3.70 -5.70 -17.99
N ASP A 162 2.80 -6.31 -18.76
CA ASP A 162 1.49 -5.72 -19.10
C ASP A 162 0.52 -5.71 -17.90
N THR A 163 0.62 -6.71 -17.03
CA THR A 163 -0.29 -6.91 -15.90
C THR A 163 0.30 -6.42 -14.57
N TYR A 164 1.56 -5.95 -14.55
CA TYR A 164 2.26 -5.47 -13.37
C TYR A 164 1.46 -4.42 -12.60
N ASN A 165 0.96 -3.41 -13.31
CA ASN A 165 0.18 -2.33 -12.70
C ASN A 165 -1.19 -2.81 -12.17
N THR A 166 -1.72 -3.91 -12.70
CA THR A 166 -2.94 -4.55 -12.18
C THR A 166 -2.63 -5.31 -10.90
N ALA A 167 -1.49 -5.99 -10.82
CA ALA A 167 -1.03 -6.63 -9.59
C ALA A 167 -0.78 -5.60 -8.46
N VAL A 168 -0.12 -4.48 -8.79
CA VAL A 168 0.08 -3.35 -7.85
C VAL A 168 -1.26 -2.77 -7.38
N PHE A 169 -2.22 -2.63 -8.29
CA PHE A 169 -3.56 -2.16 -7.94
C PHE A 169 -4.25 -3.10 -6.94
N TRP A 170 -4.30 -4.41 -7.21
CA TRP A 170 -4.89 -5.39 -6.31
C TRP A 170 -4.19 -5.46 -4.96
N PHE A 171 -2.86 -5.39 -4.95
CA PHE A 171 -2.10 -5.28 -3.70
C PHE A 171 -2.56 -4.09 -2.86
N ASN A 172 -2.68 -2.91 -3.47
CA ASN A 172 -3.09 -1.70 -2.75
C ASN A 172 -4.55 -1.75 -2.29
N ILE A 173 -5.48 -2.25 -3.12
CA ILE A 173 -6.90 -2.42 -2.75
C ILE A 173 -7.04 -3.36 -1.57
N CYS A 174 -6.43 -4.55 -1.65
CA CYS A 174 -6.48 -5.53 -0.58
C CYS A 174 -5.81 -5.02 0.70
N SER A 175 -4.65 -4.38 0.58
CA SER A 175 -3.96 -3.77 1.73
C SER A 175 -4.83 -2.71 2.39
N ASN A 176 -5.46 -1.83 1.62
CA ASN A 176 -6.32 -0.79 2.19
C ASN A 176 -7.54 -1.41 2.91
N GLU A 177 -8.20 -2.40 2.34
CA GLU A 177 -9.35 -3.03 3.02
C GLU A 177 -8.98 -3.78 4.31
N ILE A 178 -7.78 -4.36 4.37
CA ILE A 178 -7.30 -5.10 5.55
C ILE A 178 -6.84 -4.11 6.62
N PHE A 179 -6.02 -3.13 6.24
CA PHE A 179 -5.32 -2.25 7.18
C PHE A 179 -6.06 -0.94 7.50
N ALA A 180 -7.09 -0.52 6.73
CA ALA A 180 -7.86 0.69 7.05
C ALA A 180 -8.68 0.55 8.33
N PHE A 181 -9.11 -0.67 8.68
CA PHE A 181 -9.75 -0.97 9.95
C PHE A 181 -8.72 -1.64 10.86
N PHE A 182 -7.78 -0.83 11.36
CA PHE A 182 -6.70 -1.30 12.21
C PHE A 182 -7.25 -1.77 13.57
N PHE A 183 -7.45 -3.07 13.71
CA PHE A 183 -7.72 -3.74 14.98
C PHE A 183 -6.73 -4.89 15.16
N LEU A 184 -5.87 -4.78 16.17
CA LEU A 184 -4.99 -5.86 16.59
C LEU A 184 -5.56 -6.54 17.82
N ASP A 185 -5.81 -7.84 17.69
CA ASP A 185 -6.05 -8.71 18.83
C ASP A 185 -4.70 -9.14 19.40
N PHE A 186 -4.46 -8.86 20.67
CA PHE A 186 -3.23 -9.27 21.36
C PHE A 186 -3.31 -10.70 21.90
N LYS A 187 -4.46 -11.36 21.79
CA LYS A 187 -4.67 -12.75 22.23
C LYS A 187 -4.78 -13.74 21.07
N GLY A 188 -4.77 -13.27 19.83
CA GLY A 188 -4.88 -14.12 18.65
C GLY A 188 -4.82 -13.35 17.34
N VAL A 189 -5.11 -14.03 16.23
CA VAL A 189 -5.18 -13.40 14.91
C VAL A 189 -6.63 -13.12 14.51
N ASN A 190 -6.86 -12.00 13.83
CA ASN A 190 -8.19 -11.59 13.38
C ASN A 190 -8.72 -12.54 12.29
N GLN A 191 -9.65 -13.42 12.68
CA GLN A 191 -10.29 -14.37 11.76
C GLN A 191 -11.35 -13.73 10.85
N ALA A 192 -11.88 -12.56 11.20
CA ALA A 192 -12.96 -11.92 10.43
C ALA A 192 -12.54 -11.50 9.03
N GLN A 193 -11.24 -11.26 8.81
CA GLN A 193 -10.67 -10.87 7.52
C GLN A 193 -9.92 -11.99 6.82
N ARG A 194 -10.03 -13.25 7.30
CA ARG A 194 -9.21 -14.38 6.81
C ARG A 194 -9.25 -14.56 5.29
N ASP A 195 -10.42 -14.43 4.68
CA ASP A 195 -10.56 -14.58 3.22
C ASP A 195 -9.84 -13.46 2.44
N LYS A 196 -9.91 -12.22 2.94
CA LYS A 196 -9.18 -11.09 2.35
C LYS A 196 -7.67 -11.25 2.53
N ILE A 197 -7.24 -11.73 3.70
CA ILE A 197 -5.84 -12.04 3.98
C ILE A 197 -5.32 -13.12 3.03
N PHE A 198 -6.12 -14.16 2.76
CA PHE A 198 -5.77 -15.21 1.80
C PHE A 198 -5.58 -14.65 0.37
N VAL A 199 -6.47 -13.76 -0.07
CA VAL A 199 -6.31 -13.07 -1.36
C VAL A 199 -5.03 -12.23 -1.38
N LEU A 200 -4.80 -11.39 -0.37
CA LEU A 200 -3.59 -10.56 -0.29
C LEU A 200 -2.32 -11.43 -0.30
N ASN A 201 -2.31 -12.54 0.44
CA ASN A 201 -1.23 -13.52 0.44
C ASN A 201 -0.96 -14.06 -0.97
N THR A 202 -2.01 -14.41 -1.70
CA THR A 202 -1.92 -14.94 -3.07
C THR A 202 -1.33 -13.90 -4.03
N VAL A 203 -1.80 -12.66 -3.97
CA VAL A 203 -1.29 -11.54 -4.78
C VAL A 203 0.20 -11.30 -4.48
N LEU A 204 0.57 -11.21 -3.20
CA LEU A 204 1.93 -10.98 -2.75
C LEU A 204 2.87 -12.10 -3.19
N LYS A 205 2.48 -13.37 -2.98
CA LYS A 205 3.29 -14.52 -3.38
C LYS A 205 3.63 -14.47 -4.87
N ARG A 206 2.62 -14.26 -5.72
CA ARG A 206 2.82 -14.20 -7.18
C ARG A 206 3.73 -13.06 -7.59
N PHE A 207 3.58 -11.89 -6.96
CA PHE A 207 4.44 -10.75 -7.21
C PHE A 207 5.88 -11.06 -6.83
N LEU A 208 6.10 -11.55 -5.60
CA LEU A 208 7.42 -11.88 -5.05
C LEU A 208 8.12 -12.99 -5.85
N ASP A 209 7.39 -14.05 -6.24
CA ASP A 209 7.93 -15.14 -7.07
C ASP A 209 8.44 -14.64 -8.44
N LYS A 210 7.87 -13.55 -8.99
CA LYS A 210 8.32 -12.98 -10.25
C LYS A 210 9.46 -11.97 -10.12
N VAL A 211 9.54 -11.23 -9.00
CA VAL A 211 10.60 -10.22 -8.82
C VAL A 211 11.88 -10.79 -8.20
N ARG A 212 11.80 -11.93 -7.50
CA ARG A 212 12.95 -12.54 -6.79
C ARG A 212 14.18 -12.78 -7.68
N ASP A 213 13.96 -13.18 -8.93
CA ASP A 213 15.03 -13.48 -9.89
C ASP A 213 15.16 -12.39 -10.97
N SER A 214 14.60 -11.19 -10.73
CA SER A 214 14.58 -10.10 -11.71
C SER A 214 15.76 -9.13 -11.53
N GLU A 215 16.02 -8.33 -12.56
CA GLU A 215 17.02 -7.24 -12.51
C GLU A 215 16.52 -5.99 -11.77
N LEU A 216 15.34 -6.05 -11.13
CA LEU A 216 14.79 -4.92 -10.40
C LEU A 216 15.60 -4.66 -9.12
N PRO A 217 15.76 -3.39 -8.68
CA PRO A 217 16.52 -3.07 -7.48
C PRO A 217 15.99 -3.79 -6.23
N ASP A 218 16.91 -4.28 -5.39
CA ASP A 218 16.71 -5.25 -4.28
C ASP A 218 15.90 -4.75 -3.05
N ASN A 219 14.96 -3.82 -3.18
CA ASN A 219 14.18 -3.35 -2.03
C ASN A 219 12.71 -3.77 -2.07
N PHE A 220 12.48 -5.07 -1.90
CA PHE A 220 11.14 -5.65 -1.71
C PHE A 220 10.84 -5.99 -0.24
N SER A 221 11.66 -5.53 0.71
CA SER A 221 11.54 -5.85 2.15
C SER A 221 10.14 -5.57 2.70
N THR A 222 9.50 -4.49 2.27
CA THR A 222 8.12 -4.15 2.66
C THR A 222 7.10 -5.18 2.17
N LEU A 223 7.22 -5.63 0.92
CA LEU A 223 6.31 -6.63 0.35
C LEU A 223 6.55 -8.01 0.97
N GLU A 224 7.81 -8.37 1.17
CA GLU A 224 8.20 -9.59 1.87
C GLU A 224 7.65 -9.62 3.30
N PHE A 225 7.74 -8.52 4.05
CA PHE A 225 7.12 -8.42 5.37
C PHE A 225 5.61 -8.63 5.33
N TYR A 226 4.88 -7.97 4.42
CA TYR A 226 3.45 -8.18 4.30
C TYR A 226 3.11 -9.62 3.90
N TYR A 227 3.97 -10.25 3.10
CA TYR A 227 3.80 -11.66 2.76
C TYR A 227 3.96 -12.56 3.98
N GLN A 228 4.98 -12.32 4.82
CA GLN A 228 5.14 -13.06 6.07
C GLN A 228 4.04 -12.76 7.08
N TYR A 229 3.56 -11.51 7.16
CA TYR A 229 2.40 -11.14 7.97
C TYR A 229 1.16 -11.92 7.56
N THR A 230 0.84 -11.97 6.26
CA THR A 230 -0.34 -12.72 5.81
C THR A 230 -0.18 -14.23 6.04
N ASN A 231 1.03 -14.80 5.88
CA ASN A 231 1.30 -16.19 6.28
C ASN A 231 1.08 -16.41 7.79
N PHE A 232 1.60 -15.51 8.62
CA PHE A 232 1.41 -15.55 10.07
C PHE A 232 -0.09 -15.47 10.43
N SER A 233 -0.84 -14.55 9.84
CA SER A 233 -2.28 -14.41 10.06
C SER A 233 -3.09 -15.64 9.65
N LEU A 234 -2.62 -16.43 8.67
CA LEU A 234 -3.29 -17.64 8.19
C LEU A 234 -2.95 -18.90 9.01
N PHE A 235 -1.73 -19.00 9.54
CA PHE A 235 -1.19 -20.24 10.11
C PHE A 235 -0.69 -20.13 11.56
N ILE A 236 -0.38 -18.92 12.04
CA ILE A 236 0.12 -18.63 13.40
C ILE A 236 1.38 -19.45 13.76
N GLU A 237 2.32 -19.56 12.82
CA GLU A 237 3.58 -20.27 13.04
C GLU A 237 4.71 -19.30 13.38
N GLU A 238 5.53 -19.67 14.37
CA GLU A 238 6.72 -18.93 14.82
C GLU A 238 7.63 -18.52 13.67
N LYS A 239 7.88 -19.42 12.71
CA LYS A 239 8.76 -19.16 11.56
C LYS A 239 8.35 -17.88 10.80
N PHE A 240 7.06 -17.59 10.70
CA PHE A 240 6.57 -16.41 9.99
C PHE A 240 6.77 -15.14 10.82
N ALA A 241 6.61 -15.20 12.14
CA ALA A 241 6.92 -14.07 13.03
C ALA A 241 8.42 -13.71 13.01
N LEU A 242 9.29 -14.72 13.00
CA LEU A 242 10.74 -14.50 12.90
C LEU A 242 11.16 -13.92 11.54
N GLU A 243 10.54 -14.37 10.46
CA GLU A 243 10.79 -13.82 9.13
C GLU A 243 10.24 -12.38 8.99
N MET A 244 9.08 -12.09 9.59
CA MET A 244 8.57 -10.71 9.70
C MET A 244 9.60 -9.80 10.37
N GLU A 245 10.14 -10.18 11.52
CA GLU A 245 11.17 -9.39 12.22
C GLU A 245 12.43 -9.22 11.38
N ARG A 246 12.88 -10.26 10.69
CA ARG A 246 14.04 -10.17 9.78
C ARG A 246 13.82 -9.10 8.71
N TYR A 247 12.62 -9.05 8.12
CA TYR A 247 12.32 -8.05 7.09
C TYR A 247 12.05 -6.67 7.68
N TYR A 248 11.46 -6.58 8.88
CA TYR A 248 11.25 -5.34 9.61
C TYR A 248 12.57 -4.55 9.75
N TYR A 249 13.64 -5.22 10.18
CA TYR A 249 14.96 -4.59 10.31
C TYR A 249 15.68 -4.28 8.98
N LYS A 250 15.20 -4.82 7.85
CA LYS A 250 15.74 -4.53 6.50
C LYS A 250 15.01 -3.39 5.80
N MET A 251 13.89 -2.92 6.32
CA MET A 251 13.14 -1.83 5.70
C MET A 251 13.84 -0.49 5.88
N GLU A 252 13.80 0.35 4.85
CA GLU A 252 14.26 1.74 4.94
C GLU A 252 13.29 2.62 5.76
N VAL A 253 12.01 2.26 5.77
CA VAL A 253 10.94 3.01 6.45
C VAL A 253 10.09 2.05 7.28
N THR A 254 10.20 2.13 8.58
CA THR A 254 9.29 1.50 9.54
C THR A 254 8.21 2.50 9.94
N ASP A 255 6.97 2.04 10.06
CA ASP A 255 5.86 2.81 10.62
C ASP A 255 5.25 2.04 11.81
N ASN A 256 4.42 2.74 12.59
CA ASN A 256 3.79 2.18 13.78
C ASN A 256 2.97 0.92 13.48
N ILE A 257 2.35 0.84 12.28
CA ILE A 257 1.54 -0.31 11.88
C ILE A 257 2.43 -1.55 11.71
N ARG A 258 3.54 -1.44 10.99
CA ARG A 258 4.49 -2.56 10.80
C ARG A 258 5.16 -2.96 12.10
N MET A 259 5.55 -1.98 12.93
CA MET A 259 6.08 -2.24 14.27
C MET A 259 5.10 -3.07 15.10
N LEU A 260 3.84 -2.63 15.19
CA LEU A 260 2.79 -3.30 15.95
C LEU A 260 2.49 -4.70 15.43
N HIS A 261 2.42 -4.90 14.11
CA HIS A 261 2.23 -6.23 13.53
C HIS A 261 3.39 -7.17 13.84
N CYS A 262 4.63 -6.68 13.75
CA CYS A 262 5.81 -7.47 14.06
C CYS A 262 5.86 -7.86 15.54
N ALA A 263 5.72 -6.89 16.44
CA ALA A 263 5.76 -7.13 17.87
C ALA A 263 4.61 -8.04 18.32
N ASN A 264 3.41 -7.88 17.75
CA ASN A 264 2.28 -8.73 18.10
C ASN A 264 2.49 -10.18 17.62
N ALA A 265 3.06 -10.39 16.43
CA ALA A 265 3.39 -11.72 15.95
C ALA A 265 4.43 -12.42 16.84
N LEU A 266 5.45 -11.69 17.30
CA LEU A 266 6.48 -12.20 18.19
C LEU A 266 5.92 -12.59 19.55
N GLN A 267 5.11 -11.74 20.20
CA GLN A 267 4.56 -12.09 21.51
C GLN A 267 3.60 -13.29 21.42
N LEU A 268 2.75 -13.36 20.38
CA LEU A 268 1.83 -14.49 20.17
C LEU A 268 2.55 -15.82 19.93
N THR A 269 3.82 -15.78 19.54
CA THR A 269 4.64 -16.96 19.25
C THR A 269 5.69 -17.25 20.32
N GLY A 270 5.56 -16.63 21.50
CA GLY A 270 6.41 -16.92 22.66
C GLY A 270 7.72 -16.14 22.71
N HIS A 271 7.81 -15.00 22.00
CA HIS A 271 8.98 -14.12 21.99
C HIS A 271 8.68 -12.71 22.53
N PRO A 272 8.11 -12.55 23.74
CA PRO A 272 7.74 -11.25 24.28
C PRO A 272 8.95 -10.33 24.51
N ASP A 273 10.14 -10.88 24.79
CA ASP A 273 11.37 -10.08 24.93
C ASP A 273 11.78 -9.40 23.62
N ARG A 274 11.57 -10.07 22.48
CA ARG A 274 11.84 -9.52 21.14
C ARG A 274 10.81 -8.45 20.79
N ALA A 275 9.54 -8.71 21.11
CA ALA A 275 8.46 -7.76 20.92
C ALA A 275 8.72 -6.45 21.69
N VAL A 276 9.14 -6.54 22.97
CA VAL A 276 9.53 -5.37 23.78
C VAL A 276 10.66 -4.59 23.12
N ARG A 277 11.73 -5.26 22.65
CA ARG A 277 12.84 -4.57 21.98
C ARG A 277 12.42 -3.79 20.73
N ILE A 278 11.48 -4.31 19.95
CA ILE A 278 10.94 -3.60 18.79
C ILE A 278 10.14 -2.37 19.22
N LEU A 279 9.27 -2.54 20.22
CA LEU A 279 8.39 -1.47 20.69
C LEU A 279 9.20 -0.34 21.37
N GLU A 280 10.17 -0.68 22.22
CA GLU A 280 10.95 0.33 22.96
C GLU A 280 12.03 1.03 22.13
N ALA A 281 12.29 0.56 20.90
CA ALA A 281 13.16 1.27 19.97
C ALA A 281 12.57 2.61 19.52
N GLU A 282 11.25 2.78 19.60
CA GLU A 282 10.55 4.00 19.21
C GLU A 282 10.47 5.01 20.38
N ASN A 283 10.85 6.26 20.11
CA ASN A 283 10.83 7.32 21.12
C ASN A 283 9.42 7.70 21.58
N ILE A 284 8.42 7.58 20.69
CA ILE A 284 7.03 7.95 20.93
C ILE A 284 6.15 6.79 20.53
N LEU A 285 5.48 6.17 21.50
CA LEU A 285 4.55 5.07 21.26
C LEU A 285 3.12 5.56 21.16
N THR A 286 2.36 4.94 20.27
CA THR A 286 0.91 5.05 20.27
C THR A 286 0.32 4.31 21.46
N THR A 287 -0.94 4.61 21.77
CA THR A 287 -1.70 3.93 22.81
C THR A 287 -1.73 2.41 22.62
N GLU A 288 -1.89 1.93 21.38
CA GLU A 288 -1.87 0.51 21.02
C GLU A 288 -0.50 -0.14 21.30
N ALA A 289 0.59 0.58 21.04
CA ALA A 289 1.94 0.08 21.30
C ALA A 289 2.23 -0.03 22.80
N ILE A 290 1.75 0.93 23.61
CA ILE A 290 1.85 0.85 25.07
C ILE A 290 1.03 -0.33 25.61
N LEU A 291 -0.17 -0.56 25.05
CA LEU A 291 -0.99 -1.71 25.42
C LEU A 291 -0.32 -3.03 25.08
N LEU A 292 0.31 -3.14 23.90
CA LEU A 292 1.05 -4.33 23.53
C LEU A 292 2.26 -4.56 24.45
N LEU A 293 2.96 -3.50 24.88
CA LEU A 293 4.02 -3.61 25.89
C LEU A 293 3.51 -4.19 27.20
N LEU A 294 2.32 -3.77 27.66
CA LEU A 294 1.71 -4.30 28.88
C LEU A 294 1.48 -5.81 28.80
N TYR A 295 0.99 -6.30 27.66
CA TYR A 295 0.84 -7.74 27.42
C TYR A 295 2.19 -8.47 27.43
N CYS A 296 3.23 -7.89 26.83
CA CYS A 296 4.56 -8.47 26.81
C CYS A 296 5.18 -8.53 28.21
N TYR A 297 5.11 -7.44 28.98
CA TYR A 297 5.67 -7.38 30.33
C TYR A 297 4.94 -8.29 31.31
N LEU A 298 3.62 -8.44 31.18
CA LEU A 298 2.87 -9.43 31.95
C LEU A 298 3.34 -10.85 31.61
N SER A 299 3.58 -11.14 30.33
CA SER A 299 4.08 -12.46 29.88
C SER A 299 5.52 -12.75 30.33
N LEU A 300 6.33 -11.70 30.53
CA LEU A 300 7.69 -11.78 31.07
C LEU A 300 7.74 -11.81 32.60
N GLU A 301 6.59 -11.67 33.28
CA GLU A 301 6.49 -11.48 34.73
C GLU A 301 7.27 -10.26 35.26
N ASP A 302 7.54 -9.26 34.41
CA ASP A 302 8.19 -8.00 34.78
C ASP A 302 7.15 -6.97 35.25
N ILE A 303 6.74 -7.13 36.50
CA ILE A 303 5.69 -6.33 37.12
C ILE A 303 6.09 -4.85 37.26
N ASP A 304 7.37 -4.56 37.46
CA ASP A 304 7.85 -3.18 37.58
C ASP A 304 7.65 -2.42 36.27
N GLN A 305 8.03 -3.03 35.14
CA GLN A 305 7.82 -2.44 33.83
C GLN A 305 6.35 -2.43 33.41
N TYR A 306 5.57 -3.43 33.82
CA TYR A 306 4.11 -3.41 33.65
C TYR A 306 3.49 -2.18 34.33
N VAL A 307 3.82 -1.93 35.60
CA VAL A 307 3.31 -0.78 36.36
C VAL A 307 3.74 0.55 35.71
N ALA A 308 5.00 0.66 35.31
CA ALA A 308 5.51 1.86 34.65
C ALA A 308 4.75 2.18 33.35
N ASN A 309 4.53 1.17 32.50
CA ASN A 309 3.80 1.36 31.24
C ASN A 309 2.29 1.53 31.45
N ALA A 310 1.71 0.99 32.52
CA ALA A 310 0.30 1.19 32.86
C ALA A 310 0.03 2.66 33.21
N LYS A 311 0.91 3.29 33.99
CA LYS A 311 0.87 4.74 34.25
C LYS A 311 0.98 5.54 32.95
N ARG A 312 1.84 5.11 32.04
CA ARG A 312 2.03 5.74 30.73
C ARG A 312 0.78 5.63 29.86
N TYR A 313 0.13 4.47 29.87
CA TYR A 313 -1.13 4.23 29.18
C TYR A 313 -2.23 5.14 29.70
N PHE A 314 -2.45 5.20 31.02
CA PHE A 314 -3.47 6.08 31.60
C PHE A 314 -3.25 7.55 31.25
N LYS A 315 -2.00 8.04 31.31
CA LYS A 315 -1.66 9.40 30.89
C LYS A 315 -1.84 9.66 29.39
N SER A 316 -1.89 8.61 28.57
CA SER A 316 -2.13 8.74 27.13
C SER A 316 -3.62 8.91 26.78
N ILE A 317 -4.53 8.57 27.70
CA ILE A 317 -5.97 8.69 27.49
C ILE A 317 -6.34 10.16 27.66
N GLN A 318 -6.70 10.82 26.57
CA GLN A 318 -7.21 12.20 26.59
C GLN A 318 -8.75 12.25 26.68
N VAL A 319 -9.41 11.24 26.12
CA VAL A 319 -10.86 11.05 26.15
C VAL A 319 -11.12 9.57 26.38
N PHE A 320 -11.88 9.26 27.42
CA PHE A 320 -12.26 7.88 27.72
C PHE A 320 -13.44 7.46 26.84
N GLU A 321 -13.21 6.53 25.92
CA GLU A 321 -14.25 5.98 25.04
C GLU A 321 -14.73 4.62 25.55
N ASP A 322 -16.00 4.29 25.29
CA ASP A 322 -16.64 3.09 25.84
C ASP A 322 -15.89 1.79 25.51
N TYR A 323 -15.25 1.72 24.34
CA TYR A 323 -14.47 0.54 23.94
C TYR A 323 -13.22 0.31 24.81
N MET A 324 -12.74 1.33 25.53
CA MET A 324 -11.57 1.25 26.41
C MET A 324 -11.91 0.68 27.79
N LEU A 325 -13.19 0.68 28.19
CA LEU A 325 -13.62 0.32 29.55
C LEU A 325 -13.14 -1.07 29.98
N LEU A 326 -13.35 -2.07 29.14
CA LEU A 326 -12.98 -3.45 29.47
C LEU A 326 -11.46 -3.60 29.67
N MET A 327 -10.68 -2.93 28.83
CA MET A 327 -9.22 -2.95 28.91
C MET A 327 -8.70 -2.23 30.15
N PHE A 328 -9.27 -1.07 30.45
CA PHE A 328 -8.98 -0.32 31.67
C PHE A 328 -9.26 -1.15 32.92
N LEU A 329 -10.44 -1.79 32.99
CA LEU A 329 -10.82 -2.65 34.12
C LEU A 329 -9.88 -3.85 34.27
N ASN A 330 -9.51 -4.51 33.17
CA ASN A 330 -8.55 -5.61 33.20
C ASN A 330 -7.21 -5.15 33.78
N LEU A 331 -6.73 -3.97 33.36
CA LEU A 331 -5.47 -3.43 33.87
C LEU A 331 -5.53 -3.14 35.37
N VAL A 332 -6.63 -2.55 35.86
CA VAL A 332 -6.83 -2.33 37.30
C VAL A 332 -6.90 -3.64 38.08
N VAL A 333 -7.52 -4.67 37.52
CA VAL A 333 -7.59 -6.00 38.14
C VAL A 333 -6.19 -6.63 38.24
N GLU A 334 -5.39 -6.60 37.17
CA GLU A 334 -4.02 -7.12 37.19
C GLU A 334 -3.14 -6.38 38.21
N LEU A 335 -3.21 -5.04 38.23
CA LEU A 335 -2.54 -4.24 39.26
C LEU A 335 -2.95 -4.63 40.68
N LYS A 336 -4.22 -5.00 40.89
CA LYS A 336 -4.71 -5.47 42.20
C LYS A 336 -4.11 -6.82 42.56
N LEU A 337 -4.13 -7.76 41.62
CA LEU A 337 -3.64 -9.12 41.81
C LEU A 337 -2.16 -9.13 42.18
N HIS A 338 -1.37 -8.21 41.61
CA HIS A 338 0.04 -8.03 41.91
C HIS A 338 0.33 -7.10 43.10
N GLY A 339 -0.70 -6.59 43.79
CA GLY A 339 -0.53 -5.71 44.96
C GLY A 339 0.01 -4.32 44.62
N GLN A 340 -0.11 -3.88 43.36
CA GLN A 340 0.47 -2.65 42.83
C GLN A 340 -0.50 -1.47 42.74
N ILE A 341 -1.78 -1.63 43.12
CA ILE A 341 -2.76 -0.53 43.11
C ILE A 341 -2.27 0.69 43.91
N SER A 342 -1.61 0.48 45.05
CA SER A 342 -1.09 1.57 45.88
C SER A 342 0.03 2.38 45.21
N SER A 343 0.59 1.91 44.10
CA SER A 343 1.56 2.65 43.31
C SER A 343 0.91 3.73 42.42
N PHE A 344 -0.42 3.77 42.34
CA PHE A 344 -1.21 4.77 41.63
C PHE A 344 -1.85 5.71 42.65
N ASP A 345 -1.53 7.01 42.57
CA ASP A 345 -2.19 8.01 43.40
C ASP A 345 -3.56 8.34 42.81
N LEU A 346 -4.61 8.11 43.60
CA LEU A 346 -6.00 8.43 43.22
C LEU A 346 -6.25 9.94 43.14
N ASN A 347 -5.34 10.76 43.68
CA ASN A 347 -5.40 12.22 43.62
C ASN A 347 -4.51 12.81 42.51
N ASP A 348 -3.84 11.98 41.70
CA ASP A 348 -3.11 12.46 40.53
C ASP A 348 -4.13 12.79 39.42
N ASP A 349 -4.52 14.07 39.37
CA ASP A 349 -5.43 14.65 38.36
C ASP A 349 -5.06 14.31 36.91
N ALA A 350 -3.81 13.89 36.65
CA ALA A 350 -3.32 13.48 35.34
C ALA A 350 -3.66 12.02 34.95
N ILE A 351 -4.20 11.21 35.87
CA ILE A 351 -4.55 9.80 35.64
C ILE A 351 -6.08 9.61 35.48
N TRP A 352 -6.90 10.52 36.01
CA TRP A 352 -8.35 10.32 36.19
C TRP A 352 -9.26 11.39 35.55
N ARG A 353 -8.73 12.28 34.70
CA ARG A 353 -9.54 13.14 33.81
C ARG A 353 -9.87 12.42 32.53
#